data_AF-A0A4Y2L399-F1
#
_entry.id   AF-A0A4Y2L399-F1
#
_cell.length_a   1.000
_cell.length_b   1.000
_cell.length_c   1.000
_cell.angle_alpha   90.00
_cell.angle_beta   90.00
_cell.angle_gamma   90.00
#
_symmetry.space_group_name_H-M   'P 1'
#
loop_
_entity.id
_entity.type
_entity.pdbx_description
1 polymer ?
#
loop_
_entity_poly.entity_id
_entity_poly.type
_entity_poly.pdbx_seq_one_letter_code
_entity_poly.pdbx_strand_id
1 'polypeptide(L)'
;SLDQKTLLKLNFTKNADGKYHCPVLFKVFNENSHIVAVKTTGNVFSYEAVEQLNLRSKNFKDLLTDEPFTKNDIITIQDPSNLEKFNFNNFHHVKNKLSVTEGNNHYLLFFLYF
;
A
#
# COMPACT_ATOMS: atom_id res chain seq x y z
N SER A 1 -2.53 13.91 -19.01
CA SER A 1 -1.66 12.76 -19.25
C SER A 1 -0.98 12.39 -17.95
N LEU A 2 -1.03 11.13 -17.51
CA LEU A 2 -0.30 10.68 -16.33
C LEU A 2 1.17 10.50 -16.76
N ASP A 3 2.06 11.34 -16.26
CA ASP A 3 3.49 11.23 -16.58
C ASP A 3 4.08 10.04 -15.82
N GLN A 4 4.67 9.08 -16.56
CA GLN A 4 5.30 7.91 -15.95
C GLN A 4 6.40 8.29 -14.96
N LYS A 5 7.01 9.47 -15.09
CA LYS A 5 8.01 9.99 -14.14
C LYS A 5 7.42 10.32 -12.76
N THR A 6 6.10 10.45 -12.65
CA THR A 6 5.40 10.72 -11.38
C THR A 6 4.90 9.45 -10.68
N LEU A 7 5.12 8.27 -11.26
CA LEU A 7 4.69 7.00 -10.68
C LEU A 7 5.67 6.55 -9.58
N LEU A 8 5.14 6.32 -8.38
CA LEU A 8 5.88 5.68 -7.31
C LEU A 8 5.90 4.16 -7.52
N LYS A 9 7.09 3.58 -7.63
CA LYS A 9 7.27 2.13 -7.60
C LYS A 9 7.20 1.63 -6.15
N LEU A 10 6.36 0.64 -5.89
CA LEU A 10 6.25 0.01 -4.58
C LEU A 10 7.13 -1.24 -4.49
N ASN A 11 7.85 -1.39 -3.38
CA ASN A 11 8.76 -2.49 -3.11
C ASN A 11 8.15 -3.42 -2.05
N PHE A 12 7.41 -4.44 -2.51
CA PHE A 12 6.89 -5.49 -1.63
C PHE A 12 7.93 -6.59 -1.41
N THR A 13 8.04 -7.08 -0.17
CA THR A 13 8.96 -8.17 0.17
C THR A 13 8.22 -9.50 0.19
N LYS A 14 8.78 -10.52 -0.47
CA LYS A 14 8.27 -11.90 -0.44
C LYS A 14 9.07 -12.78 0.52
N ASN A 15 8.39 -13.68 1.24
CA ASN A 15 9.04 -14.72 2.03
C ASN A 15 9.48 -15.91 1.15
N ALA A 16 10.05 -16.95 1.76
CA ALA A 16 10.51 -18.15 1.05
C ALA A 16 9.38 -18.91 0.31
N ASP A 17 8.14 -18.79 0.77
CA ASP A 17 6.95 -19.37 0.12
C ASP A 17 6.39 -18.47 -1.00
N GLY A 18 7.06 -17.36 -1.32
CA GLY A 18 6.62 -16.40 -2.33
C GLY A 18 5.47 -15.49 -1.89
N LYS A 19 5.07 -15.51 -0.61
CA LYS A 19 3.99 -14.69 -0.06
C LYS A 19 4.51 -13.31 0.34
N TYR A 20 3.72 -12.27 0.04
CA TYR A 20 4.06 -10.92 0.48
C TYR A 20 3.92 -10.77 1.99
N HIS A 21 4.89 -10.12 2.61
CA HIS A 21 4.95 -9.96 4.04
C HIS A 21 5.61 -8.64 4.44
N CYS A 22 5.34 -8.17 5.65
CA CYS A 22 6.09 -7.09 6.25
C CYS A 22 7.53 -7.55 6.50
N PRO A 23 8.55 -6.85 5.96
CA PRO A 23 9.95 -7.27 6.10
C PRO A 23 10.52 -7.08 7.51
N VAL A 24 9.80 -6.35 8.39
CA VAL A 24 10.24 -6.05 9.76
C VAL A 24 9.61 -7.01 10.77
N LEU A 25 8.30 -7.24 10.66
CA LEU A 25 7.55 -8.11 11.59
C LEU A 25 7.38 -9.54 11.06
N PHE A 26 7.83 -9.80 9.82
CA PHE A 26 7.67 -11.07 9.10
C PHE A 26 6.23 -11.59 8.98
N LYS A 27 5.23 -10.74 9.22
CA LYS A 27 3.80 -11.06 9.11
C LYS A 27 3.37 -11.03 7.64
N VAL A 28 2.80 -12.12 7.17
CA VAL A 28 2.21 -12.22 5.82
C VAL A 28 0.99 -11.30 5.72
N PHE A 29 0.91 -10.54 4.63
CA PHE A 29 -0.23 -9.68 4.36
C PHE A 29 -1.45 -10.50 3.91
N ASN A 30 -2.64 -10.03 4.28
CA ASN A 30 -3.93 -10.61 3.96
C ASN A 30 -5.01 -9.51 3.81
N GLU A 31 -6.25 -9.91 3.53
CA GLU A 31 -7.41 -9.04 3.32
C GLU A 31 -7.73 -8.09 4.50
N ASN A 32 -7.25 -8.43 5.71
CA ASN A 32 -7.46 -7.63 6.93
C ASN A 32 -6.17 -6.92 7.38
N SER A 33 -5.16 -6.83 6.52
CA SER A 33 -3.89 -6.18 6.88
C SER A 33 -3.98 -4.67 6.68
N HIS A 34 -3.56 -3.90 7.68
CA HIS A 34 -3.28 -2.48 7.47
C HIS A 34 -1.87 -2.34 6.88
N ILE A 35 -1.78 -1.93 5.62
CA ILE A 35 -0.55 -1.87 4.82
C ILE A 35 -0.26 -0.42 4.45
N VAL A 36 0.99 0.00 4.65
CA VAL A 36 1.47 1.32 4.28
C VAL A 36 2.76 1.24 3.47
N ALA A 37 3.03 2.28 2.68
CA ALA A 37 4.31 2.49 2.02
C ALA A 37 4.95 3.79 2.49
N VAL A 38 6.29 3.82 2.51
CA VAL A 38 7.06 5.04 2.66
C VAL A 38 7.32 5.62 1.27
N LYS A 39 6.87 6.86 1.01
CA LYS A 39 6.89 7.49 -0.31
C LYS A 39 8.29 7.69 -0.87
N THR A 40 9.26 8.01 -0.02
CA THR A 40 10.65 8.30 -0.44
C THR A 40 11.35 7.08 -1.00
N THR A 41 11.10 5.90 -0.41
CA THR A 41 11.76 4.64 -0.78
C THR A 41 10.88 3.71 -1.61
N GLY A 42 9.56 3.85 -1.49
CA GLY A 42 8.58 2.90 -2.01
C GLY A 42 8.44 1.63 -1.17
N ASN A 43 9.15 1.48 -0.04
CA ASN A 43 9.12 0.27 0.76
C ASN A 43 7.77 0.08 1.47
N VAL A 44 7.28 -1.16 1.47
CA VAL A 44 5.96 -1.52 2.00
C VAL A 44 6.07 -2.27 3.32
N PHE A 45 5.30 -1.83 4.31
CA PHE A 45 5.29 -2.32 5.68
C PHE A 45 3.87 -2.58 6.18
N SER A 46 3.74 -3.35 7.27
CA SER A 46 2.53 -3.27 8.07
C SER A 46 2.49 -1.92 8.79
N TYR A 47 1.29 -1.35 8.93
CA TYR A 47 1.11 -0.12 9.72
C TYR A 47 1.61 -0.30 11.16
N GLU A 48 1.42 -1.49 11.74
CA GLU A 48 1.92 -1.84 13.08
C GLU A 48 3.44 -1.58 13.22
N ALA A 49 4.24 -1.96 12.21
CA ALA A 49 5.68 -1.74 12.25
C ALA A 49 6.02 -0.24 12.25
N VAL A 50 5.41 0.52 11.33
CA VAL A 50 5.60 1.97 11.21
C VAL A 50 5.08 2.71 12.44
N GLU A 51 3.97 2.27 13.01
CA GLU A 51 3.39 2.87 14.20
C GLU A 51 4.33 2.73 15.40
N GLN A 52 4.80 1.51 15.67
CA GLN A 52 5.63 1.22 16.84
C GLN A 52 7.03 1.80 16.69
N LEU A 53 7.66 1.62 15.52
CA LEU A 53 9.08 1.89 15.33
C LEU A 53 9.37 3.27 14.75
N ASN A 54 8.40 3.95 14.13
CA ASN A 54 8.55 5.31 13.62
C ASN A 54 7.66 6.34 14.34
N LEU A 55 6.34 6.11 14.39
CA LEU A 55 5.41 7.13 14.91
C LEU A 55 5.52 7.32 16.42
N ARG A 56 5.48 6.25 17.20
CA ARG A 56 5.55 6.31 18.67
C ARG A 56 6.95 6.68 19.17
N SER A 57 7.98 6.17 18.50
CA SER A 57 9.39 6.46 18.80
C SER A 57 9.85 7.84 18.31
N LYS A 58 9.09 8.47 17.41
CA LYS A 58 9.46 9.69 16.67
C LYS A 58 10.75 9.53 15.83
N ASN A 59 11.06 8.31 15.40
CA ASN A 59 12.19 8.00 14.53
C ASN A 59 11.72 7.89 13.07
N PHE A 60 11.80 8.96 12.27
CA PHE A 60 11.29 8.97 10.90
C PHE A 60 12.37 8.59 9.87
N LYS A 61 12.80 7.33 9.95
CA LYS A 61 13.73 6.71 9.01
C LYS A 61 13.14 5.40 8.50
N ASP A 62 13.26 5.14 7.21
CA ASP A 62 12.81 3.90 6.60
C ASP A 62 13.40 2.70 7.33
N LEU A 63 12.57 1.72 7.67
CA LEU A 63 12.95 0.60 8.53
C LEU A 63 13.91 -0.40 7.88
N LEU A 64 14.19 -0.27 6.57
CA LEU A 64 15.16 -1.09 5.85
C LEU A 64 16.41 -0.31 5.42
N THR A 65 16.24 0.94 5.02
CA THR A 65 17.33 1.72 4.40
C THR A 65 17.84 2.88 5.25
N ASP A 66 17.21 3.15 6.39
CA ASP A 66 17.47 4.33 7.23
C ASP A 66 17.27 5.69 6.53
N GLU A 67 16.72 5.72 5.31
CA GLU A 67 16.46 6.98 4.60
C GLU A 67 15.41 7.82 5.35
N PRO A 68 15.68 9.12 5.58
CA PRO A 68 14.77 9.98 6.31
C PRO A 68 13.47 10.19 5.52
N PHE A 69 12.36 10.24 6.24
CA PHE A 69 11.05 10.58 5.68
C PHE A 69 10.26 11.47 6.65
N THR A 70 9.10 11.97 6.24
CA THR A 70 8.18 12.73 7.10
C THR A 70 6.88 11.99 7.31
N LYS A 71 6.09 12.36 8.32
CA LYS A 71 4.76 11.75 8.53
C LYS A 71 3.87 11.80 7.28
N ASN A 72 4.00 12.84 6.45
CA ASN A 72 3.25 13.01 5.20
C ASN A 72 3.70 12.07 4.07
N ASP A 73 4.86 11.44 4.21
CA ASP A 73 5.38 10.46 3.27
C ASP A 73 4.84 9.05 3.53
N ILE A 74 4.07 8.84 4.60
CA ILE A 74 3.39 7.56 4.85
C ILE A 74 2.13 7.50 4.01
N ILE A 75 2.09 6.57 3.06
CA ILE A 75 0.96 6.35 2.16
C ILE A 75 0.22 5.07 2.61
N THR A 76 -1.04 5.19 2.99
CA THR A 76 -1.89 4.04 3.26
C THR A 76 -2.30 3.34 1.95
N ILE A 77 -1.87 2.08 1.80
CA ILE A 77 -2.29 1.21 0.69
C ILE A 77 -3.64 0.57 1.04
N GLN A 78 -3.70 -0.10 2.19
CA GLN A 78 -4.87 -0.84 2.69
C GLN A 78 -5.10 -0.49 4.15
N ASP A 79 -6.36 -0.22 4.51
CA ASP A 79 -6.77 0.01 5.90
C ASP A 79 -8.16 -0.63 6.09
N PRO A 80 -8.25 -1.79 6.76
CA PRO A 80 -9.51 -2.50 6.94
C PRO A 80 -10.50 -1.75 7.84
N SER A 81 -10.03 -0.77 8.63
CA SER A 81 -10.90 0.03 9.49
C SER A 81 -11.60 1.17 8.75
N ASN A 82 -11.15 1.49 7.53
CA ASN A 82 -11.69 2.59 6.75
C ASN A 82 -12.83 2.10 5.82
N LEU A 83 -14.05 2.07 6.36
CA LEU A 83 -15.27 1.61 5.67
C LEU A 83 -15.68 2.47 4.45
N GLU A 84 -15.16 3.70 4.32
CA GLU A 84 -15.44 4.61 3.21
C GLU A 84 -14.87 4.11 1.86
N LYS A 85 -13.86 3.21 1.87
CA LYS A 85 -13.27 2.63 0.65
C LYS A 85 -14.24 1.76 -0.17
N PHE A 86 -15.37 1.33 0.42
CA PHE A 86 -16.42 0.59 -0.28
C PHE A 86 -17.46 1.49 -0.97
N ASN A 87 -17.27 2.81 -0.98
CA ASN A 87 -18.13 3.71 -1.74
C ASN A 87 -17.77 3.68 -3.24
N PHE A 88 -18.22 2.62 -3.93
CA PHE A 88 -17.95 2.36 -5.35
C PHE A 88 -18.36 3.51 -6.28
N ASN A 89 -19.23 4.41 -5.82
CA ASN A 89 -19.64 5.59 -6.55
C ASN A 89 -18.48 6.56 -6.87
N ASN A 90 -17.34 6.43 -6.18
CA ASN A 90 -16.19 7.32 -6.38
C ASN A 90 -15.17 6.84 -7.41
N PHE A 91 -15.26 5.59 -7.90
CA PHE A 91 -14.32 5.10 -8.90
C PHE A 91 -14.50 5.82 -10.23
N HIS A 92 -13.37 6.21 -10.84
CA HIS A 92 -13.35 6.94 -12.12
C HIS A 92 -14.09 6.21 -13.25
N HIS A 93 -13.99 4.87 -13.32
CA HIS A 93 -14.69 4.09 -14.34
C HIS A 93 -16.20 4.01 -14.12
N VAL A 94 -16.65 4.02 -12.85
CA VAL A 94 -18.08 4.08 -12.47
C VAL A 94 -18.65 5.46 -12.77
N LYS A 95 -17.96 6.52 -12.37
CA LYS A 95 -18.35 7.91 -12.66
C LYS A 95 -18.43 8.21 -14.16
N ASN A 96 -17.53 7.64 -14.96
CA ASN A 96 -17.43 7.91 -16.38
C ASN A 96 -18.03 6.82 -17.28
N LYS A 97 -18.74 5.82 -16.72
CA LYS A 97 -19.38 4.70 -17.44
C LYS A 97 -18.44 4.01 -18.45
N LEU A 98 -17.17 3.86 -18.10
CA LEU A 98 -16.19 3.20 -18.97
C LEU A 98 -16.37 1.69 -18.88
N SER A 99 -16.51 1.00 -20.02
CA SER A 99 -16.64 -0.46 -20.07
C SER A 99 -15.31 -1.13 -19.72
N VAL A 100 -15.37 -2.10 -18.81
CA VAL A 100 -14.21 -2.91 -18.41
C VAL A 100 -13.99 -3.99 -19.49
N THR A 101 -12.92 -3.86 -20.28
CA THR A 101 -12.45 -4.93 -21.17
C THR A 101 -11.72 -6.02 -20.36
N GLU A 102 -11.73 -7.27 -20.82
CA GLU A 102 -11.29 -8.46 -20.06
C GLU A 102 -9.86 -8.37 -19.47
N GLY A 103 -8.96 -7.59 -20.05
CA GLY A 103 -7.62 -7.33 -19.49
C GLY A 103 -7.62 -6.53 -18.18
N ASN A 104 -8.71 -5.83 -17.86
CA ASN A 104 -8.87 -5.02 -16.65
C ASN A 104 -9.51 -5.80 -15.48
N ASN A 105 -10.11 -6.96 -15.73
CA ASN A 105 -10.74 -7.78 -14.68
C ASN A 105 -9.71 -8.33 -13.67
N HIS A 106 -8.48 -8.59 -14.11
CA HIS A 106 -7.42 -9.05 -13.21
C HIS A 106 -6.99 -7.96 -12.21
N TYR A 107 -7.00 -6.69 -12.64
CA TYR A 107 -6.77 -5.54 -11.75
C TYR A 107 -7.96 -5.33 -10.81
N LEU A 108 -9.19 -5.52 -11.28
CA LEU A 108 -10.39 -5.43 -10.46
C LEU A 108 -10.38 -6.47 -9.32
N LEU A 109 -9.97 -7.71 -9.62
CA LEU A 109 -9.76 -8.75 -8.61
C LEU A 109 -8.66 -8.37 -7.62
N PHE A 110 -7.57 -7.74 -8.09
CA PHE A 110 -6.52 -7.24 -7.20
C PHE A 110 -7.02 -6.15 -6.23
N PHE A 111 -7.96 -5.29 -6.66
CA PHE A 111 -8.61 -4.28 -5.81
C PHE A 111 -9.71 -4.83 -4.88
N LEU A 112 -10.19 -6.05 -5.12
CA LEU A 112 -11.22 -6.68 -4.30
C LEU A 112 -10.65 -7.61 -3.23
N TYR A 113 -9.44 -8.13 -3.45
CA TYR A 113 -8.79 -9.10 -2.56
C TYR A 113 -7.58 -8.53 -1.78
N PHE A 114 -7.29 -7.24 -1.95
CA PHE A 114 -6.36 -6.44 -1.15
C PHE A 114 -6.98 -5.06 -0.90
#